data_AF-A0A1C5NE27-F1
#
_entry.id   AF-A0A1C5NE27-F1
#
_cell.length_a   1.000
_cell.length_b   1.000
_cell.length_c   1.000
_cell.angle_alpha   90.00
_cell.angle_beta   90.00
_cell.angle_gamma   90.00
#
_symmetry.space_group_name_H-M   'P 1'
#
loop_
_entity.id
_entity.type
_entity.pdbx_description
1 polymer ?
#
loop_
_entity_poly.entity_id
_entity_poly.type
_entity_poly.pdbx_seq_one_letter_code
_entity_poly.pdbx_strand_id
1 'polypeptide(L)' 'MNIGRILPTEAAAILNVSPQFVRVAMQQGKLPIGTAVQMSSIWTYHISEKLLADYSGKNIEKEIERIRGGVENDEK' A
#
# COMPACT_ATOMS: atom_id res chain seq x y z
N MET A 1 4.62 -15.76 7.42
CA MET A 1 5.36 -14.49 7.27
C MET A 1 4.46 -13.37 7.75
N ASN A 2 4.89 -12.53 8.70
CA ASN A 2 4.13 -11.34 9.02
C ASN A 2 4.24 -10.40 7.82
N ILE A 3 3.15 -10.23 7.07
CA ILE A 3 3.01 -9.14 6.09
C ILE A 3 2.83 -7.88 6.94
N GLY A 4 3.89 -7.51 7.66
CA GLY A 4 3.92 -6.38 8.56
C GLY A 4 3.53 -5.16 7.75
N ARG A 5 2.37 -4.60 8.10
CA ARG A 5 1.80 -3.33 7.66
C ARG A 5 2.18 -2.92 6.23
N ILE A 6 1.23 -3.03 5.30
CA ILE A 6 1.40 -2.52 3.93
C ILE A 6 1.56 -1.00 3.97
N LEU A 7 2.64 -0.51 3.38
CA LEU A 7 2.92 0.91 3.24
C LEU A 7 2.11 1.50 2.06
N PRO A 8 1.74 2.80 2.11
CA PRO A 8 1.09 3.46 0.98
C PRO A 8 1.92 3.43 -0.31
N THR A 9 3.25 3.37 -0.18
CA THR A 9 4.19 3.23 -1.30
C THR A 9 4.11 1.85 -1.96
N GLU A 10 3.99 0.79 -1.17
CA GLU A 10 3.84 -0.58 -1.67
C GLU A 10 2.49 -0.74 -2.38
N ALA A 11 1.41 -0.26 -1.76
CA ALA A 11 0.10 -0.25 -2.38
C ALA A 11 0.07 0.54 -3.70
N ALA A 12 0.79 1.66 -3.75
CA ALA A 12 0.92 2.46 -4.97
C ALA A 12 1.65 1.71 -6.10
N ALA A 13 2.73 1.01 -5.78
CA ALA A 13 3.46 0.18 -6.73
C ALA A 13 2.58 -0.94 -7.31
N ILE A 14 1.79 -1.61 -6.45
CA ILE A 14 0.86 -2.68 -6.86
C ILE A 14 -0.19 -2.12 -7.82
N LEU A 15 -0.77 -0.97 -7.46
CA LEU A 15 -1.81 -0.29 -8.24
C LEU A 15 -1.27 0.46 -9.46
N ASN A 16 0.06 0.53 -9.65
CA ASN A 16 0.72 1.31 -10.72
C ASN A 16 0.30 2.79 -10.71
N VAL A 17 0.17 3.36 -9.52
CA VAL A 17 -0.19 4.78 -9.30
C VAL A 17 0.87 5.47 -8.45
N SER A 18 0.80 6.79 -8.35
CA SER A 18 1.67 7.56 -7.45
C SER A 18 1.32 7.30 -5.96
N PRO A 19 2.32 7.23 -5.05
CA PRO A 19 2.07 7.16 -3.62
C PRO A 19 1.22 8.33 -3.08
N GLN A 20 1.33 9.52 -3.70
CA GLN A 20 0.49 10.66 -3.33
C GLN A 20 -0.98 10.42 -3.69
N PHE A 21 -1.25 9.78 -4.84
CA PHE A 21 -2.61 9.42 -5.24
C PHE A 21 -3.26 8.50 -4.20
N VAL A 22 -2.54 7.45 -3.76
CA VAL A 22 -3.05 6.53 -2.72
C VAL A 22 -3.36 7.28 -1.43
N ARG A 23 -2.44 8.15 -0.98
CA ARG A 23 -2.64 8.94 0.25
C ARG A 23 -3.88 9.83 0.14
N VAL A 24 -4.00 10.64 -0.91
CA VAL A 24 -5.12 11.55 -1.10
C VAL A 24 -6.45 10.80 -1.26
N ALA A 25 -6.45 9.72 -2.04
CA ALA A 25 -7.67 8.94 -2.28
C ALA A 25 -8.14 8.21 -1.01
N MET A 26 -7.23 7.70 -0.19
CA MET A 26 -7.57 7.12 1.12
C MET A 26 -8.04 8.19 2.12
N GLN A 27 -7.40 9.35 2.16
CA GLN A 27 -7.83 10.49 3.00
C GLN A 27 -9.25 10.97 2.64
N GLN A 28 -9.59 10.96 1.35
CA GLN A 28 -10.92 11.30 0.85
C GLN A 28 -11.94 10.16 0.99
N GLY A 29 -11.53 8.98 1.44
CA GLY A 29 -12.41 7.80 1.52
C GLY A 29 -12.86 7.24 0.16
N LYS A 30 -12.20 7.63 -0.93
CA LYS A 30 -12.52 7.19 -2.31
C LYS A 30 -11.85 5.88 -2.68
N LEU A 31 -10.82 5.47 -1.96
CA LEU A 31 -10.05 4.27 -2.22
C LEU A 31 -10.32 3.22 -1.12
N PRO A 32 -11.17 2.21 -1.37
CA PRO A 32 -11.61 1.24 -0.35
C PRO A 32 -10.58 0.11 -0.13
N ILE A 33 -9.31 0.46 0.00
CA ILE A 33 -8.21 -0.50 0.25
C ILE A 33 -7.84 -0.63 1.74
N GLY A 34 -8.50 0.15 2.59
CA GLY A 34 -8.23 0.24 4.01
C GLY A 34 -8.72 1.55 4.60
N THR A 35 -8.09 1.97 5.69
CA THR A 35 -8.49 3.16 6.45
C THR A 35 -7.32 4.13 6.58
N ALA A 36 -7.58 5.41 6.32
CA ALA A 36 -6.69 6.50 6.70
C ALA A 36 -7.33 7.27 7.85
N VAL A 37 -6.62 7.39 8.97
CA VAL A 37 -7.08 8.15 10.14
C VAL A 37 -6.06 9.25 10.44
N GLN A 38 -6.57 10.47 10.58
CA GLN A 38 -5.79 11.59 11.09
C GLN A 38 -5.92 11.59 12.62
N MET A 39 -4.85 11.23 13.33
CA MET A 39 -4.87 11.18 14.80
C MET A 39 -4.64 12.56 15.40
N SER A 40 -3.77 13.36 14.77
CA SER A 40 -3.52 14.77 15.11
C SER A 40 -2.95 15.44 13.84
N SER A 41 -1.67 15.76 13.77
CA SER A 41 -1.04 16.28 12.54
C SER A 41 -0.54 15.20 11.58
N ILE A 42 -0.56 13.93 12.00
CA ILE A 42 -0.01 12.81 11.25
C ILE A 42 -1.14 11.89 10.77
N TRP A 43 -1.06 11.54 9.49
CA TRP A 43 -1.94 10.56 8.88
C TRP A 43 -1.40 9.15 9.11
N THR A 44 -2.22 8.32 9.73
CA THR A 44 -1.96 6.90 9.92
C THR A 44 -2.75 6.11 8.90
N TYR A 45 -2.03 5.31 8.10
CA TYR A 45 -2.63 4.44 7.08
C TYR A 45 -2.63 3.01 7.57
N HIS A 46 -3.78 2.36 7.48
CA HIS A 46 -3.97 0.94 7.69
C HIS A 46 -4.55 0.34 6.42
N ILE A 47 -3.69 -0.31 5.62
CA ILE A 47 -4.07 -0.91 4.34
C ILE A 47 -4.28 -2.40 4.57
N SER A 48 -5.46 -2.90 4.18
CA SER A 48 -5.80 -4.31 4.29
C SER A 48 -5.39 -5.04 3.02
N GLU A 49 -4.63 -6.12 3.18
CA GLU A 49 -4.18 -6.98 2.06
C GLU A 49 -5.36 -7.51 1.25
N LYS A 50 -6.43 -7.95 1.93
CA LYS A 50 -7.60 -8.54 1.30
C LYS A 50 -8.33 -7.53 0.42
N LEU A 51 -8.54 -6.32 0.94
CA LEU A 51 -9.19 -5.24 0.18
C LEU A 51 -8.34 -4.77 -0.99
N LEU A 52 -7.02 -4.69 -0.81
CA LEU A 52 -6.09 -4.33 -1.88
C LEU A 52 -6.06 -5.40 -2.98
N ALA A 53 -6.11 -6.68 -2.61
CA ALA A 53 -6.19 -7.80 -3.55
C ALA A 53 -7.47 -7.74 -4.38
N ASP A 54 -8.62 -7.56 -3.72
CA ASP A 54 -9.93 -7.42 -4.36
C ASP A 54 -9.95 -6.22 -5.32
N TYR A 55 -9.44 -5.07 -4.88
CA TYR A 55 -9.44 -3.84 -5.69
C TYR A 55 -8.49 -3.90 -6.88
N SER A 56 -7.31 -4.49 -6.71
CA SER A 56 -6.29 -4.58 -7.78
C SER A 56 -6.47 -5.77 -8.72
N GLY A 57 -7.18 -6.82 -8.27
CA GLY A 57 -7.25 -8.11 -8.94
C GLY A 57 -5.91 -8.85 -8.98
N LYS A 58 -4.92 -8.43 -8.18
CA LYS A 58 -3.57 -8.99 -8.16
C LYS A 58 -3.30 -9.76 -6.87
N ASN A 59 -2.34 -10.69 -6.93
CA ASN A 59 -1.84 -11.37 -5.75
C ASN A 59 -0.86 -10.44 -4.99
N ILE A 60 -1.33 -9.89 -3.87
CA ILE A 60 -0.60 -8.91 -3.05
C ILE A 60 0.64 -9.52 -2.42
N GLU A 61 0.58 -10.77 -1.96
CA GLU A 61 1.72 -11.45 -1.34
C GLU A 61 2.91 -11.52 -2.31
N LYS A 62 2.66 -11.99 -3.54
CA LYS A 62 3.71 -12.07 -4.58
C LYS A 62 4.28 -10.70 -4.95
N GLU A 63 3.42 -9.69 -5.06
CA GLU A 63 3.90 -8.34 -5.39
C GLU A 63 4.68 -7.71 -4.25
N ILE A 64 4.27 -7.89 -2.99
CA ILE A 64 5.02 -7.42 -1.83
C ILE A 64 6.35 -8.17 -1.72
N GLU A 65 6.38 -9.47 -1.96
CA GLU A 65 7.63 -10.25 -2.01
C GLU A 65 8.55 -9.72 -3.12
N ARG A 66 8.01 -9.41 -4.30
CA ARG A 66 8.79 -8.80 -5.40
C ARG A 66 9.33 -7.41 -5.02
N ILE A 67 8.52 -6.59 -4.36
CA ILE A 67 8.90 -5.24 -3.96
C ILE A 67 9.93 -5.28 -2.83
N ARG A 68 9.74 -6.10 -1.80
CA ARG A 68 10.65 -6.20 -0.65
C ARG A 68 11.91 -7.00 -0.97
N GLY A 69 11.79 -8.06 -1.77
CA GLY A 69 12.93 -8.88 -2.22
C GLY A 69 13.73 -8.25 -3.35
N GLY A 70 13.16 -7.32 -4.11
CA GLY A 70 13.87 -6.58 -5.16
C GLY A 70 14.77 -5.45 -4.66
N VAL A 71 14.57 -4.97 -3.42
CA VAL A 71 15.35 -3.86 -2.84
C VAL A 71 16.79 -4.26 -2.47
N GLU A 72 17.12 -5.55 -2.49
CA GLU A 72 18.49 -6.03 -2.21
C GLU A 72 19.51 -5.80 -3.36
N ASN A 73 19.14 -5.20 -4.50
CA ASN A 73 20.06 -5.08 -5.66
C ASN A 73 20.36 -3.65 -6.17
N ASP A 74 19.91 -2.59 -5.50
CA ASP A 74 20.23 -1.21 -5.87
C ASP A 74 21.06 -0.52 -4.78
N GLU A 75 22.24 -1.08 -4.49
CA GLU A 75 23.35 -0.35 -3.89
C GLU A 75 24.56 -0.51 -4.85
N LYS A 76 24.71 0.43 -5.78
CA LYS A 76 25.92 0.54 -6.62
C LYS A 76 26.32 1.99 -6.83
#